data_AF-A0A1Q6DSV8-F1
#
_entry.id   AF-A0A1Q6DSV8-F1
#
_cell.length_a   1.000
_cell.length_b   1.000
_cell.length_c   1.000
_cell.angle_alpha   90.00
_cell.angle_beta   90.00
_cell.angle_gamma   90.00
#
_symmetry.space_group_name_H-M   'P 1'
#
loop_
_entity.id
_entity.type
_entity.pdbx_description
1 polymer ?
#
loop_
_entity_poly.entity_id
_entity_poly.type
_entity_poly.pdbx_seq_one_letter_code
_entity_poly.pdbx_strand_id
1 'polypeptide(L)'
;MDCFAVSIANGIICHKNKVINSLKIASAFGFFHFGLPLVGWYLGTGVQEFIETGSKWIAAIILTAIGIKMIQESYKECDKNLIDVSGIGALFLFSIATSIDSLAIGTTLPLLTKTIIGPATTIGITAFIMSLTGFHLGNTFGNLFEDKSEAIGGIILILIAIKTII
;
A
#
# COMPACT_ATOMS: atom_id res chain seq x y z
N MET A 1 7.78 -3.31 -2.12
CA MET A 1 8.29 -1.94 -2.34
C MET A 1 7.14 -0.93 -2.29
N ASP A 2 5.99 -1.30 -2.84
CA ASP A 2 4.83 -0.41 -2.99
C ASP A 2 4.13 -0.15 -1.65
N CYS A 3 4.03 -1.16 -0.77
CA CYS A 3 3.54 -0.98 0.60
C CYS A 3 4.37 0.05 1.41
N PHE A 4 5.69 0.12 1.20
CA PHE A 4 6.57 1.10 1.86
C PHE A 4 6.27 2.52 1.35
N ALA A 5 6.17 2.69 0.03
CA ALA A 5 5.92 3.97 -0.59
C ALA A 5 4.52 4.52 -0.25
N VAL A 6 3.50 3.65 -0.25
CA VAL A 6 2.14 3.98 0.21
C VAL A 6 2.12 4.29 1.71
N SER A 7 2.93 3.61 2.53
CA SER A 7 3.04 3.92 3.96
C SER A 7 3.72 5.26 4.23
N ILE A 8 4.73 5.64 3.42
CA ILE A 8 5.32 6.99 3.46
C ILE A 8 4.26 8.04 3.11
N ALA A 9 3.53 7.86 2.00
CA ALA A 9 2.49 8.80 1.61
C ALA A 9 1.45 8.95 2.74
N ASN A 10 0.99 7.85 3.34
CA ASN A 10 0.08 7.88 4.49
C ASN A 10 0.70 8.57 5.72
N GLY A 11 1.99 8.34 5.98
CA GLY A 11 2.71 8.98 7.07
C GLY A 11 2.76 10.50 6.92
N ILE A 12 2.98 11.00 5.69
CA ILE A 12 3.04 12.44 5.40
C ILE A 12 1.71 13.14 5.75
N ILE A 13 0.58 12.44 5.57
CA ILE A 13 -0.77 13.00 5.72
C ILE A 13 -1.32 12.82 7.15
N CYS A 14 -1.03 11.67 7.79
CA CYS A 14 -1.65 11.30 9.06
C CYS A 14 -0.98 11.98 10.27
N HIS A 15 -1.45 13.17 10.63
CA HIS A 15 -0.91 13.91 11.77
C HIS A 15 -1.52 13.52 13.14
N LYS A 16 -2.70 12.91 13.19
CA LYS A 16 -3.39 12.48 14.43
C LYS A 16 -3.25 10.98 14.69
N ASN A 17 -3.17 10.58 15.97
CA ASN A 17 -3.10 9.18 16.42
C ASN A 17 -2.03 8.33 15.68
N LYS A 18 -0.85 8.92 15.49
CA LYS A 18 0.27 8.39 14.69
C LYS A 18 0.61 6.92 15.00
N VAL A 19 0.66 6.56 16.29
CA VAL A 19 0.97 5.19 16.73
C VAL A 19 -0.10 4.20 16.30
N ILE A 20 -1.38 4.54 16.51
CA ILE A 20 -2.52 3.68 16.16
C ILE A 20 -2.60 3.51 14.64
N ASN A 21 -2.47 4.60 13.88
CA ASN A 21 -2.56 4.56 12.42
C ASN A 21 -1.37 3.80 11.82
N SER A 22 -0.16 4.02 12.32
CA SER A 22 1.03 3.27 11.89
C SER A 22 0.84 1.77 12.12
N LEU A 23 0.34 1.38 13.30
CA LEU A 23 0.12 -0.02 13.64
C LEU A 23 -1.00 -0.64 12.82
N LYS A 24 -2.09 0.09 12.56
CA LYS A 24 -3.19 -0.35 11.66
C LYS A 24 -2.68 -0.60 10.25
N ILE A 25 -1.95 0.36 9.68
CA ILE A 25 -1.42 0.28 8.31
C ILE A 25 -0.44 -0.89 8.20
N ALA A 26 0.52 -0.99 9.12
CA ALA A 26 1.50 -2.06 9.12
C ALA A 26 0.86 -3.43 9.32
N SER A 27 -0.11 -3.56 10.24
CA SER A 27 -0.82 -4.82 10.46
C SER A 27 -1.63 -5.23 9.24
N ALA A 28 -2.30 -4.29 8.57
CA ALA A 28 -3.05 -4.54 7.35
C ALA A 28 -2.11 -5.03 6.24
N PHE A 29 -1.06 -4.28 5.91
CA PHE A 29 -0.10 -4.70 4.89
C PHE A 29 0.57 -6.02 5.24
N GLY A 30 1.04 -6.21 6.48
CA GLY A 30 1.66 -7.47 6.92
C GLY A 30 0.71 -8.66 6.80
N PHE A 31 -0.56 -8.50 7.17
CA PHE A 31 -1.58 -9.54 7.05
C PHE A 31 -1.88 -9.89 5.58
N PHE A 32 -2.09 -8.89 4.73
CA PHE A 32 -2.37 -9.11 3.30
C PHE A 32 -1.17 -9.67 2.55
N HIS A 33 0.04 -9.18 2.82
CA HIS A 33 1.28 -9.70 2.25
C HIS A 33 1.66 -11.08 2.79
N PHE A 34 1.12 -11.52 3.94
CA PHE A 34 1.20 -12.91 4.40
C PHE A 34 0.13 -13.80 3.74
N GLY A 35 -1.13 -13.34 3.72
CA GLY A 35 -2.28 -14.12 3.28
C GLY A 35 -2.34 -14.33 1.77
N LEU A 36 -2.06 -13.30 0.97
CA LEU A 36 -2.19 -13.37 -0.49
C LEU A 36 -1.18 -14.33 -1.15
N PRO A 37 0.09 -14.41 -0.72
CA PRO A 37 0.98 -15.48 -1.20
C PRO A 37 0.45 -16.89 -0.93
N LEU A 38 -0.19 -17.11 0.22
CA LEU A 38 -0.82 -18.41 0.54
C LEU A 38 -1.96 -18.71 -0.43
N VAL A 39 -2.84 -17.73 -0.67
CA VAL A 39 -3.94 -17.86 -1.63
C VAL A 39 -3.39 -18.14 -3.02
N GLY A 40 -2.36 -17.41 -3.46
CA GLY A 40 -1.70 -17.62 -4.76
C GLY A 40 -1.12 -19.02 -4.89
N TRP A 41 -0.48 -19.52 -3.83
CA TRP A 41 0.08 -20.86 -3.81
C TRP A 41 -0.99 -21.95 -3.97
N TYR A 42 -2.18 -21.78 -3.39
CA TYR A 42 -3.33 -22.68 -3.58
C TYR A 42 -3.97 -22.56 -4.97
N LEU A 43 -3.95 -21.38 -5.58
CA LEU A 43 -4.48 -21.15 -6.95
C LEU A 43 -3.59 -21.75 -8.04
N GLY A 44 -2.28 -21.89 -7.77
CA GLY A 44 -1.31 -22.45 -8.71
C GLY A 44 -1.00 -21.51 -9.88
N THR A 45 -0.18 -22.00 -10.82
CA THR A 45 0.43 -21.20 -11.89
C THR A 45 -0.54 -20.78 -13.01
N GLY A 46 -1.68 -21.47 -13.15
CA GLY A 46 -2.62 -21.26 -14.26
C GLY A 46 -3.34 -19.90 -14.27
N VAL A 47 -3.25 -19.13 -13.19
CA VAL A 47 -3.94 -17.83 -13.03
C VAL A 47 -2.97 -16.65 -13.03
N GLN A 48 -1.65 -16.89 -13.15
CA GLN A 48 -0.62 -15.87 -12.99
C GLN A 48 -0.77 -14.71 -13.98
N GLU A 49 -0.92 -15.01 -15.27
CA GLU A 49 -0.97 -14.00 -16.34
C GLU A 49 -2.22 -13.12 -16.25
N PHE A 50 -3.35 -13.70 -15.83
CA PHE A 50 -4.60 -12.98 -15.61
C PHE A 50 -4.50 -12.04 -14.39
N ILE A 51 -3.87 -12.52 -13.31
CA ILE A 51 -3.66 -11.76 -12.08
C ILE A 51 -2.66 -10.61 -12.32
N GLU A 52 -1.52 -10.86 -12.94
CA GLU A 52 -0.49 -9.83 -13.18
C GLU A 52 -0.98 -8.71 -14.08
N THR A 53 -1.72 -9.03 -15.16
CA THR A 53 -2.17 -7.99 -16.09
C THR A 53 -3.33 -7.18 -15.50
N GLY A 54 -4.34 -7.83 -14.92
CA GLY A 54 -5.51 -7.13 -14.37
C GLY A 54 -5.16 -6.27 -13.14
N SER A 55 -4.25 -6.74 -12.30
CA SER A 55 -3.91 -6.08 -11.04
C SER A 55 -3.19 -4.76 -11.19
N LYS A 56 -2.23 -4.68 -12.12
CA LYS A 56 -1.45 -3.46 -12.36
C LYS A 56 -2.35 -2.28 -12.73
N TRP A 57 -3.32 -2.51 -13.62
CA TRP A 57 -4.29 -1.50 -14.02
C TRP A 57 -5.22 -1.09 -12.87
N ILE A 58 -5.72 -2.05 -12.10
CA ILE A 58 -6.60 -1.77 -10.95
C ILE A 58 -5.86 -0.93 -9.90
N ALA A 59 -4.66 -1.34 -9.51
CA ALA A 59 -3.84 -0.63 -8.53
C ALA A 59 -3.52 0.80 -8.99
N ALA A 60 -3.15 0.96 -10.26
CA ALA A 60 -2.81 2.28 -10.80
C ALA A 60 -4.02 3.22 -10.87
N ILE A 61 -5.20 2.75 -11.26
CA ILE A 61 -6.42 3.56 -11.27
C ILE A 61 -6.75 4.04 -9.85
N ILE A 62 -6.70 3.15 -8.86
CA ILE A 62 -7.01 3.46 -7.46
C ILE A 62 -6.01 4.47 -6.89
N LEU A 63 -4.71 4.23 -7.06
CA LEU A 63 -3.66 5.12 -6.57
C LEU A 63 -3.72 6.49 -7.23
N THR A 64 -3.98 6.54 -8.55
CA THR A 64 -4.15 7.80 -9.28
C THR A 64 -5.38 8.56 -8.81
N ALA A 65 -6.52 7.89 -8.65
CA ALA A 65 -7.76 8.52 -8.19
C ALA A 65 -7.58 9.14 -6.80
N ILE A 66 -6.92 8.44 -5.88
CA ILE A 66 -6.68 8.93 -4.52
C ILE A 66 -5.64 10.06 -4.53
N GLY A 67 -4.55 9.91 -5.30
CA GLY A 67 -3.54 10.95 -5.45
C GLY A 67 -4.12 12.26 -6.02
N ILE A 68 -4.96 12.18 -7.05
CA ILE A 68 -5.66 13.35 -7.61
C ILE A 68 -6.57 13.98 -6.55
N LYS A 69 -7.37 13.18 -5.84
CA LYS A 69 -8.28 13.70 -4.82
C LYS A 69 -7.54 14.44 -3.70
N MET A 70 -6.39 13.93 -3.27
CA MET A 70 -5.56 14.59 -2.28
C MET A 70 -4.95 15.90 -2.78
N ILE A 71 -4.51 15.95 -4.04
CA ILE A 71 -4.02 17.19 -4.64
C ILE A 71 -5.15 18.22 -4.69
N GLN A 72 -6.39 17.81 -5.04
CA GLN A 72 -7.54 18.71 -5.06
C GLN A 72 -7.92 19.25 -3.68
N GLU A 73 -7.82 18.43 -2.62
CA GLU A 73 -8.03 18.86 -1.24
C GLU A 73 -6.95 19.81 -0.75
N SER A 74 -5.68 19.61 -1.15
CA SER A 74 -4.58 20.50 -0.78
C SER A 74 -4.74 21.94 -1.31
N TYR A 75 -5.59 22.19 -2.30
CA TYR A 75 -5.88 23.54 -2.82
C TYR A 75 -7.18 24.15 -2.27
N LYS A 76 -8.01 23.38 -1.55
CA LYS A 76 -9.21 23.90 -0.89
C LYS A 76 -8.86 24.30 0.54
N GLU A 77 -8.59 25.59 0.76
CA GLU A 77 -8.56 26.13 2.12
C GLU A 77 -9.93 25.92 2.78
N CYS A 78 -9.92 25.40 4.02
CA CYS A 78 -11.09 25.19 4.89
C CYS A 78 -12.09 24.10 4.46
N ASP A 79 -11.80 22.84 4.80
CA ASP A 79 -12.53 22.17 5.90
C ASP A 79 -11.73 20.93 6.33
N LYS A 80 -11.46 20.77 7.64
CA LYS A 80 -10.61 19.70 8.19
C LYS A 80 -11.30 18.33 8.20
N ASN A 81 -12.07 18.02 7.16
CA ASN A 81 -12.46 16.66 6.85
C ASN A 81 -11.36 16.05 5.97
N LEU A 82 -10.18 15.89 6.60
CA LEU A 82 -9.11 15.02 6.09
C LEU A 82 -9.78 13.78 5.52
N ILE A 83 -9.53 13.44 4.25
CA ILE A 83 -9.85 12.08 3.80
C ILE A 83 -9.32 11.17 4.89
N ASP A 84 -10.22 10.39 5.47
CA ASP A 84 -9.82 9.32 6.37
C ASP A 84 -9.14 8.28 5.49
N VAL A 85 -7.88 8.53 5.14
CA VAL A 85 -7.00 7.57 4.46
C VAL A 85 -6.71 6.42 5.44
N SER A 86 -6.88 6.67 6.75
CA SER A 86 -7.00 5.67 7.81
C SER A 86 -8.39 4.99 7.85
N GLY A 87 -9.33 5.40 7.01
CA GLY A 87 -10.62 4.77 6.85
C GLY A 87 -10.37 3.35 6.39
N ILE A 88 -10.86 2.39 7.18
CA ILE A 88 -10.62 0.95 7.00
C ILE A 88 -10.85 0.53 5.53
N GLY A 89 -11.80 1.14 4.83
CA GLY A 89 -12.06 0.90 3.40
C GLY A 89 -10.91 1.30 2.46
N ALA A 90 -10.34 2.50 2.60
CA ALA A 90 -9.21 2.94 1.76
C ALA A 90 -7.95 2.11 2.05
N LEU A 91 -7.72 1.81 3.33
CA LEU A 91 -6.62 0.96 3.79
C LEU A 91 -6.71 -0.47 3.25
N PHE A 92 -7.92 -1.05 3.27
CA PHE A 92 -8.19 -2.35 2.65
C PHE A 92 -7.94 -2.29 1.15
N LEU A 93 -8.43 -1.25 0.48
CA LEU A 93 -8.29 -1.09 -0.96
C LEU A 93 -6.81 -0.98 -1.38
N PHE A 94 -6.01 -0.19 -0.64
CA PHE A 94 -4.56 -0.11 -0.86
C PHE A 94 -3.85 -1.41 -0.55
N SER A 95 -4.17 -2.04 0.58
CA SER A 95 -3.54 -3.30 0.97
C SER A 95 -3.81 -4.39 -0.05
N ILE A 96 -5.03 -4.46 -0.59
CA ILE A 96 -5.35 -5.37 -1.69
C ILE A 96 -4.56 -4.96 -2.93
N ALA A 97 -4.67 -3.70 -3.38
CA ALA A 97 -4.02 -3.21 -4.60
C ALA A 97 -2.51 -3.47 -4.63
N THR A 98 -1.79 -3.21 -3.54
CA THR A 98 -0.32 -3.41 -3.47
C THR A 98 0.08 -4.86 -3.19
N SER A 99 -0.82 -5.70 -2.70
CA SER A 99 -0.50 -7.08 -2.35
C SER A 99 -0.80 -8.07 -3.48
N ILE A 100 -1.39 -7.62 -4.60
CA ILE A 100 -1.58 -8.50 -5.76
C ILE A 100 -0.23 -8.91 -6.38
N ASP A 101 0.81 -8.09 -6.27
CA ASP A 101 2.17 -8.51 -6.65
C ASP A 101 2.64 -9.72 -5.81
N SER A 102 2.29 -9.73 -4.52
CA SER A 102 2.59 -10.85 -3.62
C SER A 102 1.72 -12.08 -3.91
N LEU A 103 0.51 -11.89 -4.44
CA LEU A 103 -0.33 -12.97 -4.95
C LEU A 103 0.30 -13.65 -6.17
N ALA A 104 0.79 -12.87 -7.14
CA ALA A 104 1.48 -13.38 -8.33
C ALA A 104 2.80 -14.09 -7.98
N ILE A 105 3.54 -13.58 -6.99
CA ILE A 105 4.69 -14.32 -6.44
C ILE A 105 4.19 -15.64 -5.83
N GLY A 106 3.09 -15.63 -5.07
CA GLY A 106 2.47 -16.82 -4.50
C GLY A 106 2.11 -17.91 -5.52
N THR A 107 1.63 -17.56 -6.71
CA THR A 107 1.26 -18.53 -7.76
C THR A 107 2.47 -19.23 -8.40
N THR A 108 3.65 -18.62 -8.35
CA THR A 108 4.90 -19.19 -8.91
C THR A 108 5.70 -20.00 -7.89
N LEU A 109 5.51 -19.74 -6.59
CA LEU A 109 6.21 -20.45 -5.51
C LEU A 109 6.03 -21.99 -5.47
N PRO A 110 4.88 -22.59 -5.87
CA PRO A 110 4.75 -24.05 -5.94
C PRO A 110 5.80 -24.73 -6.84
N LEU A 111 6.37 -24.01 -7.81
CA LEU A 111 7.44 -24.51 -8.68
C LEU A 111 8.81 -24.55 -7.98
N LEU A 112 8.99 -23.74 -6.95
CA LEU A 112 10.28 -23.49 -6.29
C LEU A 112 10.38 -24.16 -4.92
N THR A 113 9.25 -24.34 -4.21
CA THR A 113 9.25 -24.87 -2.84
C THR A 113 8.04 -25.78 -2.60
N LYS A 114 8.22 -26.79 -1.73
CA LYS A 114 7.11 -27.63 -1.24
C LYS A 114 6.29 -26.96 -0.14
N THR A 115 6.78 -25.90 0.49
CA THR A 115 6.18 -25.28 1.68
C THR A 115 6.11 -23.77 1.55
N ILE A 116 4.89 -23.22 1.52
CA ILE A 116 4.64 -21.79 1.36
C ILE A 116 4.71 -20.99 2.68
N ILE A 117 4.55 -21.66 3.82
CA ILE A 117 4.44 -21.00 5.13
C ILE A 117 5.68 -20.15 5.44
N GLY A 118 6.90 -20.70 5.26
CA GLY A 118 8.15 -19.97 5.51
C GLY A 118 8.31 -18.70 4.67
N PRO A 119 8.21 -18.80 3.32
CA PRO A 119 8.25 -17.63 2.44
C PRO A 119 7.16 -16.61 2.74
N ALA A 120 5.91 -17.05 2.93
CA ALA A 120 4.78 -16.16 3.21
C ALA A 120 4.99 -15.39 4.53
N THR A 121 5.44 -16.06 5.59
CA THR A 121 5.74 -15.41 6.89
C THR A 121 6.84 -14.36 6.73
N THR A 122 7.89 -14.66 5.97
CA THR A 122 8.99 -13.71 5.74
C THR A 122 8.51 -12.47 4.97
N ILE A 123 7.67 -12.67 3.95
CA ILE A 123 7.07 -11.57 3.18
C ILE A 123 6.16 -10.71 4.06
N GLY A 124 5.31 -11.33 4.89
CA GLY A 124 4.43 -10.62 5.82
C GLY A 124 5.18 -9.79 6.86
N ILE A 125 6.22 -10.37 7.49
CA ILE A 125 7.02 -9.67 8.51
C ILE A 125 7.80 -8.50 7.88
N THR A 126 8.41 -8.71 6.71
CA THR A 126 9.15 -7.66 6.02
C THR A 126 8.21 -6.52 5.57
N ALA A 127 7.02 -6.84 5.07
CA ALA A 127 6.00 -5.84 4.75
C ALA A 127 5.57 -5.04 6.00
N PHE A 128 5.35 -5.72 7.13
CA PHE A 128 5.00 -5.06 8.40
C PHE A 128 6.07 -4.06 8.86
N ILE A 129 7.34 -4.48 8.87
CA ILE A 129 8.46 -3.61 9.29
C ILE A 129 8.65 -2.45 8.32
N MET A 130 8.56 -2.71 7.00
CA MET A 130 8.63 -1.68 5.98
C MET A 130 7.49 -0.67 6.14
N SER A 131 6.26 -1.11 6.36
CA SER A 131 5.13 -0.20 6.53
C SER A 131 5.23 0.65 7.80
N LEU A 132 5.69 0.06 8.92
CA LEU A 132 5.96 0.81 10.17
C LEU A 132 7.01 1.91 9.95
N THR A 133 8.15 1.54 9.36
CA THR A 133 9.27 2.46 9.14
C THR A 133 8.92 3.53 8.10
N GLY A 134 8.27 3.14 7.00
CA GLY A 134 7.77 4.04 5.97
C GLY A 134 6.79 5.07 6.53
N PHE A 135 5.85 4.64 7.37
CA PHE A 135 4.92 5.56 8.02
C PHE A 135 5.63 6.57 8.92
N HIS A 136 6.58 6.12 9.76
CA HIS A 136 7.31 7.02 10.64
C HIS A 136 8.19 8.00 9.87
N LEU A 137 8.87 7.54 8.81
CA LEU A 137 9.62 8.39 7.89
C LEU A 137 8.70 9.45 7.26
N GLY A 138 7.60 9.01 6.67
CA GLY A 138 6.61 9.90 6.06
C GLY A 138 6.09 10.93 7.04
N ASN A 139 5.76 10.54 8.26
CA ASN A 139 5.25 11.43 9.30
C ASN A 139 6.28 12.47 9.77
N THR A 140 7.56 12.11 9.82
CA THR A 140 8.64 13.08 10.09
C THR A 140 8.74 14.12 8.96
N PHE A 141 8.64 13.69 7.70
CA PHE A 141 8.64 14.60 6.55
C PHE A 141 7.36 15.44 6.47
N GLY A 142 6.19 14.87 6.75
CA GLY A 142 4.91 15.58 6.73
C GLY A 142 4.83 16.70 7.76
N ASN A 143 5.38 16.46 8.96
CA ASN A 143 5.50 17.49 9.99
C ASN A 143 6.43 18.67 9.59
N LEU A 144 7.32 18.49 8.60
CA LEU A 144 8.21 19.56 8.12
C LEU A 144 7.54 20.45 7.06
N PHE A 145 6.50 19.96 6.39
CA PHE A 145 5.83 20.60 5.25
C PHE A 145 4.33 20.81 5.53
N GLU A 146 3.97 21.29 6.73
CA GLU A 146 2.58 21.37 7.24
C GLU A 146 1.54 21.90 6.22
N ASP A 147 1.89 22.89 5.40
CA ASP A 147 0.97 23.49 4.41
C ASP A 147 0.89 22.74 3.06
N LYS A 148 1.79 21.77 2.79
CA LYS A 148 1.90 21.09 1.49
C LYS A 148 1.95 19.56 1.60
N SER A 149 1.76 19.00 2.80
CA SER A 149 1.87 17.56 3.04
C SER A 149 0.88 16.75 2.19
N GLU A 150 -0.34 17.24 2.01
CA GLU A 150 -1.38 16.59 1.18
C GLU A 150 -1.02 16.57 -0.31
N ALA A 151 -0.60 17.69 -0.89
CA ALA A 151 -0.14 17.74 -2.28
C ALA A 151 1.05 16.79 -2.52
N ILE A 152 2.03 16.78 -1.61
CA ILE A 152 3.21 15.92 -1.71
C ILE A 152 2.81 14.44 -1.64
N GLY A 153 1.96 14.07 -0.68
CA GLY A 153 1.45 12.70 -0.58
C GLY A 153 0.71 12.26 -1.84
N GLY A 154 -0.10 13.15 -2.42
CA GLY A 154 -0.85 12.87 -3.65
C GLY A 154 0.05 12.69 -4.87
N ILE A 155 1.09 13.52 -5.01
CA ILE A 155 2.11 13.38 -6.05
C ILE A 155 2.84 12.04 -5.91
N ILE A 156 3.23 11.66 -4.70
CA ILE A 156 3.89 10.36 -4.44
C ILE A 156 2.99 9.20 -4.89
N LEU A 157 1.69 9.23 -4.58
CA LEU A 157 0.76 8.17 -5.01
C LEU A 157 0.62 8.08 -6.52
N ILE A 158 0.56 9.22 -7.23
CA ILE A 158 0.52 9.24 -8.70
C ILE A 158 1.81 8.67 -9.29
N LEU A 159 2.98 9.02 -8.73
CA LEU A 159 4.27 8.48 -9.17
C LEU A 159 4.34 6.96 -8.97
N ILE A 160 3.83 6.44 -7.84
CA ILE A 160 3.73 5.00 -7.61
C ILE A 160 2.79 4.37 -8.63
N ALA A 161 1.62 4.96 -8.89
CA ALA A 161 0.66 4.46 -9.87
C ALA A 161 1.26 4.32 -11.28
N ILE A 162 2.01 5.33 -11.73
CA ILE A 162 2.71 5.30 -13.01
C ILE A 162 3.76 4.18 -13.03
N LYS A 163 4.53 4.04 -11.95
CA LYS A 163 5.54 2.97 -11.80
C LYS A 163 4.93 1.57 -11.75
N THR A 164 3.67 1.41 -11.34
CA THR A 164 2.99 0.10 -11.36
C THR A 164 2.56 -0.32 -12.77
N ILE A 165 2.35 0.63 -13.68
CA ILE A 165 1.96 0.35 -15.08
C ILE A 165 3.17 0.08 -15.97
N ILE A 166 4.25 0.86 -15.81
CA ILE A 166 5.49 0.80 -16.61
C ILE A 166 6.39 -0.32 -16.12
#